data_AF-A0A7X5BXF7-F1
#
_entry.id   AF-A0A7X5BXF7-F1
#
_cell.length_a   1.000
_cell.length_b   1.000
_cell.length_c   1.000
_cell.angle_alpha   90.00
_cell.angle_beta   90.00
_cell.angle_gamma   90.00
#
_symmetry.space_group_name_H-M   'P 1'
#
loop_
_entity.id
_entity.type
_entity.pdbx_description
1 polymer ?
#
loop_
_entity_poly.entity_id
_entity_poly.type
_entity_poly.pdbx_seq_one_letter_code
_entity_poly.pdbx_strand_id
1 'polypeptide(L)'
;MRVYRKIIVLAMCLFLGGTIVEADKAPEAPAQAGGELFAAYIYASQRVGIWTDYAAAIASEGKSIEVKRQFGLVSAEEAQTWTDRKTEANRQLQLAKQLRDSASAKLASGYPWSAGALAGTPQAAAVQADAKLAASLQQALQSQKKAKGEVESAAWMFKSGLADSLLLLGKEDSYKQANLAATAAKETYTQSILASYAAANASPMKVSALMAALKRGPIPALAGEWLSALSPYLKPLLAKSKISYPIKNGEVGIPLRLIAEELGYRVMSDKTADRIQLTRSSNSIVIYPKQQRMTKNERQYPLAEALFTQNNITYVPLSFLCDAFGLEAVWRDADQQVLRISPIIGKDGSS
;
A
#
# COMPACT_ATOMS: atom_id res chain seq x y z
N MET A 1 -3.15 30.83 9.18
CA MET A 1 -2.53 29.50 9.40
C MET A 1 -1.77 29.33 10.73
N ARG A 2 -1.12 30.36 11.31
CA ARG A 2 -0.43 30.25 12.62
C ARG A 2 -1.37 30.01 13.83
N VAL A 3 -2.64 30.40 13.73
CA VAL A 3 -3.62 30.29 14.83
C VAL A 3 -4.12 28.86 15.03
N TYR A 4 -4.31 28.09 13.94
CA TYR A 4 -4.79 26.69 14.02
C TYR A 4 -3.73 25.73 14.58
N ARG A 5 -2.44 25.97 14.33
CA ARG A 5 -1.33 25.17 14.90
C ARG A 5 -1.20 25.35 16.41
N LYS A 6 -1.44 26.57 16.92
CA LYS A 6 -1.42 26.86 18.36
C LYS A 6 -2.55 26.14 19.11
N ILE A 7 -3.73 26.00 18.53
CA ILE A 7 -4.89 25.36 19.17
C ILE A 7 -4.67 23.85 19.37
N ILE A 8 -4.03 23.17 18.42
CA ILE A 8 -3.75 21.72 18.51
C ILE A 8 -2.66 21.40 19.54
N VAL A 9 -1.61 22.22 19.61
CA VAL A 9 -0.53 22.07 20.61
C VAL A 9 -1.03 22.42 22.01
N LEU A 10 -1.87 23.46 22.15
CA LEU A 10 -2.50 23.82 23.43
C LEU A 10 -3.41 22.69 23.96
N ALA A 11 -4.14 22.02 23.06
CA ALA A 11 -4.99 20.89 23.41
C ALA A 11 -4.19 19.66 23.88
N MET A 12 -3.02 19.37 23.29
CA MET A 12 -2.19 18.24 23.74
C MET A 12 -1.45 18.51 25.07
N CYS A 13 -1.03 19.74 25.35
CA CYS A 13 -0.40 20.09 26.63
C CYS A 13 -1.37 20.07 27.81
N LEU A 14 -2.64 20.48 27.58
CA LEU A 14 -3.70 20.44 28.60
C LEU A 14 -4.11 19.01 29.00
N PHE A 15 -3.94 18.01 28.13
CA PHE A 15 -4.24 16.61 28.44
C PHE A 15 -3.12 15.85 29.14
N LEU A 16 -1.90 16.40 29.17
CA LEU A 16 -0.70 15.73 29.71
C LEU A 16 -0.06 16.47 30.91
N GLY A 17 -0.69 17.54 31.41
CA GLY A 17 -0.21 18.28 32.58
C GLY A 17 1.05 19.13 32.35
N GLY A 18 1.42 19.38 31.09
CA GLY A 18 2.60 20.17 30.74
C GLY A 18 2.32 21.67 30.69
N THR A 19 3.31 22.49 31.07
CA THR A 19 3.17 23.95 31.04
C THR A 19 3.31 24.50 29.62
N ILE A 20 2.62 25.60 29.29
CA ILE A 20 2.66 26.24 27.96
C ILE A 20 4.11 26.64 27.55
N VAL A 21 5.00 26.80 28.52
CA VAL A 21 6.41 27.19 28.31
C VAL A 21 7.27 26.04 27.76
N GLU A 22 6.91 24.77 28.00
CA GLU A 22 7.62 23.61 27.46
C GLU A 22 7.22 23.29 26.01
N ALA A 23 5.98 23.64 25.63
CA ALA A 23 5.46 23.44 24.27
C ALA A 23 6.18 24.29 23.22
N ASP A 24 6.64 25.49 23.58
CA ASP A 24 7.37 26.41 22.70
C ASP A 24 8.85 26.03 22.54
N LYS A 25 9.34 25.07 23.36
CA LYS A 25 10.72 24.54 23.32
C LYS A 25 10.82 23.14 22.73
N ALA A 26 9.69 22.48 22.44
CA ALA A 26 9.72 21.18 21.77
C ALA A 26 10.33 21.38 20.38
N PRO A 27 11.46 20.71 20.05
CA PRO A 27 12.02 20.78 18.70
C PRO A 27 10.93 20.37 17.72
N GLU A 28 10.74 21.14 16.63
CA GLU A 28 9.77 20.78 15.59
C GLU A 28 10.01 19.33 15.20
N ALA A 29 9.01 18.46 15.47
CA ALA A 29 9.08 17.07 15.04
C ALA A 29 9.38 17.09 13.53
N PRO A 30 10.43 16.37 13.07
CA PRO A 30 10.82 16.41 11.66
C PRO A 30 9.58 16.10 10.83
N ALA A 31 9.34 16.91 9.78
CA ALA A 31 8.20 16.73 8.90
C ALA A 31 8.17 15.26 8.45
N GLN A 32 7.11 14.53 8.83
CA GLN A 32 6.99 13.12 8.53
C GLN A 32 7.13 12.92 7.02
N ALA A 33 8.01 11.99 6.65
CA ALA A 33 8.34 11.74 5.27
C ALA A 33 7.13 11.16 4.54
N GLY A 34 7.01 11.50 3.26
CA GLY A 34 5.95 11.00 2.41
C GLY A 34 5.79 9.48 2.37
N GLY A 35 6.91 8.76 2.35
CA GLY A 35 6.93 7.30 2.41
C GLY A 35 6.40 6.73 3.73
N GLU A 36 6.60 7.43 4.85
CA GLU A 36 6.12 6.99 6.18
C GLU A 36 4.61 7.11 6.28
N LEU A 37 4.05 8.25 5.86
CA LEU A 37 2.60 8.46 5.82
C LEU A 37 1.92 7.44 4.90
N PHE A 38 2.55 7.16 3.76
CA PHE A 38 2.03 6.18 2.81
C PHE A 38 2.09 4.75 3.36
N ALA A 39 3.20 4.36 3.99
CA ALA A 39 3.32 3.06 4.66
C ALA A 39 2.26 2.90 5.76
N ALA A 40 2.09 3.92 6.61
CA ALA A 40 1.07 3.93 7.66
C ALA A 40 -0.34 3.72 7.09
N TYR A 41 -0.68 4.39 5.99
CA TYR A 41 -1.95 4.21 5.30
C TYR A 41 -2.16 2.79 4.76
N ILE A 42 -1.14 2.20 4.12
CA ILE A 42 -1.20 0.84 3.58
C ILE A 42 -1.46 -0.17 4.70
N TYR A 43 -0.73 -0.09 5.80
CA TYR A 43 -0.88 -1.04 6.91
C TYR A 43 -2.16 -0.82 7.71
N ALA A 44 -2.63 0.43 7.86
CA ALA A 44 -3.96 0.69 8.41
C ALA A 44 -5.06 0.08 7.53
N SER A 45 -4.93 0.17 6.20
CA SER A 45 -5.86 -0.45 5.25
C SER A 45 -5.86 -1.97 5.32
N GLN A 46 -4.69 -2.60 5.48
CA GLN A 46 -4.60 -4.05 5.67
C GLN A 46 -5.33 -4.49 6.94
N ARG A 47 -5.18 -3.75 8.05
CA ARG A 47 -5.92 -4.03 9.29
C ARG A 47 -7.43 -3.94 9.10
N VAL A 48 -7.92 -2.96 8.33
CA VAL A 48 -9.35 -2.89 7.97
C VAL A 48 -9.79 -4.14 7.21
N GLY A 49 -8.99 -4.62 6.26
CA GLY A 49 -9.26 -5.87 5.54
C GLY A 49 -9.40 -7.07 6.49
N ILE A 50 -8.42 -7.25 7.39
CA ILE A 50 -8.42 -8.34 8.39
C ILE A 50 -9.68 -8.31 9.25
N TRP A 51 -10.04 -7.14 9.79
CA TRP A 51 -11.23 -6.99 10.62
C TRP A 51 -12.54 -7.14 9.83
N THR A 52 -12.55 -6.77 8.55
CA THR A 52 -13.71 -6.95 7.67
C THR A 52 -13.97 -8.44 7.43
N ASP A 53 -12.92 -9.19 7.07
CA ASP A 53 -13.01 -10.63 6.84
C ASP A 53 -13.45 -11.36 8.12
N TYR A 54 -12.85 -11.01 9.26
CA TYR A 54 -13.19 -11.59 10.55
C TYR A 54 -14.63 -11.27 10.99
N ALA A 55 -15.07 -10.02 10.84
CA ALA A 55 -16.45 -9.65 11.15
C ALA A 55 -17.46 -10.35 10.22
N ALA A 56 -17.12 -10.56 8.95
CA ALA A 56 -17.95 -11.30 8.00
C ALA A 56 -18.05 -12.79 8.36
N ALA A 57 -16.93 -13.43 8.73
CA ALA A 57 -16.91 -14.82 9.20
C ALA A 57 -17.81 -15.00 10.43
N ILE A 58 -17.62 -14.15 11.46
CA ILE A 58 -18.47 -14.18 12.66
C ILE A 58 -19.94 -13.92 12.34
N ALA A 59 -20.24 -12.97 11.45
CA ALA A 59 -21.63 -12.66 11.10
C ALA A 59 -22.31 -13.81 10.35
N SER A 60 -21.57 -14.55 9.52
CA SER A 60 -22.08 -15.73 8.81
C SER A 60 -22.40 -16.85 9.80
N GLU A 61 -21.44 -17.20 10.66
CA GLU A 61 -21.61 -18.28 11.63
C GLU A 61 -22.61 -17.92 12.74
N GLY A 62 -22.62 -16.65 13.19
CA GLY A 62 -23.59 -16.18 14.18
C GLY A 62 -25.05 -16.36 13.75
N LYS A 63 -25.35 -16.31 12.45
CA LYS A 63 -26.70 -16.65 11.95
C LYS A 63 -27.02 -18.13 12.10
N SER A 64 -26.05 -19.01 11.82
CA SER A 64 -26.17 -20.46 12.02
C SER A 64 -26.39 -20.80 13.49
N ILE A 65 -25.65 -20.14 14.39
CA ILE A 65 -25.76 -20.31 15.84
C ILE A 65 -27.13 -19.87 16.37
N GLU A 66 -27.66 -18.74 15.91
CA GLU A 66 -28.99 -18.29 16.30
C GLU A 66 -30.08 -19.29 15.89
N VAL A 67 -29.99 -19.84 14.68
CA VAL A 67 -30.91 -20.91 14.23
C VAL A 67 -30.75 -22.16 15.12
N LYS A 68 -29.51 -22.61 15.36
CA LYS A 68 -29.25 -23.77 16.23
C LYS A 68 -29.76 -23.58 17.65
N ARG A 69 -29.68 -22.36 18.20
CA ARG A 69 -30.24 -22.00 19.50
C ARG A 69 -31.76 -22.21 19.56
N GLN A 70 -32.49 -21.84 18.50
CA GLN A 70 -33.94 -22.05 18.44
C GLN A 70 -34.34 -23.54 18.49
N PHE A 71 -33.45 -24.43 18.06
CA PHE A 71 -33.63 -25.88 18.12
C PHE A 71 -32.97 -26.54 19.35
N GLY A 72 -32.42 -25.76 20.30
CA GLY A 72 -31.74 -26.29 21.47
C GLY A 72 -30.42 -27.03 21.16
N LEU A 73 -29.83 -26.80 19.99
CA LEU A 73 -28.60 -27.45 19.53
C LEU A 73 -27.32 -26.74 20.00
N VAL A 74 -27.46 -25.55 20.57
CA VAL A 74 -26.37 -24.70 21.08
C VAL A 74 -26.80 -24.10 22.42
N SER A 75 -25.86 -24.01 23.37
CA SER A 75 -26.14 -23.43 24.69
C SER A 75 -26.36 -21.91 24.62
N ALA A 76 -27.05 -21.35 25.61
CA ALA A 76 -27.21 -19.91 25.71
C ALA A 76 -25.87 -19.18 25.87
N GLU A 77 -24.91 -19.80 26.55
CA GLU A 77 -23.55 -19.28 26.76
C GLU A 77 -22.74 -19.23 25.47
N GLU A 78 -22.81 -20.27 24.64
CA GLU A 78 -22.16 -20.29 23.32
C GLU A 78 -22.77 -19.23 22.41
N ALA A 79 -24.11 -19.11 22.37
CA ALA A 79 -24.78 -18.05 21.60
C ALA A 79 -24.39 -16.63 22.07
N GLN A 80 -24.24 -16.42 23.38
CA GLN A 80 -23.77 -15.16 23.93
C GLN A 80 -22.32 -14.88 23.52
N THR A 81 -21.44 -15.90 23.58
CA THR A 81 -20.03 -15.78 23.16
C THR A 81 -19.91 -15.30 21.71
N TRP A 82 -20.71 -15.86 20.78
CA TRP A 82 -20.74 -15.42 19.39
C TRP A 82 -21.22 -13.96 19.24
N THR A 83 -22.22 -13.57 20.04
CA THR A 83 -22.77 -12.20 20.05
C THR A 83 -21.74 -11.18 20.55
N ASP A 84 -21.02 -11.50 21.62
CA ASP A 84 -19.97 -10.65 22.18
C ASP A 84 -18.82 -10.49 21.19
N ARG A 85 -18.40 -11.58 20.54
CA ARG A 85 -17.35 -11.57 19.52
C ARG A 85 -17.72 -10.75 18.29
N LYS A 86 -18.98 -10.82 17.85
CA LYS A 86 -19.50 -9.98 16.76
C LYS A 86 -19.43 -8.50 17.12
N THR A 87 -19.84 -8.16 18.34
CA THR A 87 -19.82 -6.78 18.84
C THR A 87 -18.40 -6.24 18.91
N GLU A 88 -17.48 -7.03 19.46
CA GLU A 88 -16.05 -6.68 19.54
C GLU A 88 -15.42 -6.54 18.15
N ALA A 89 -15.70 -7.46 17.22
CA ALA A 89 -15.18 -7.38 15.85
C ALA A 89 -15.64 -6.11 15.13
N ASN A 90 -16.90 -5.72 15.30
CA ASN A 90 -17.43 -4.48 14.73
C ASN A 90 -16.79 -3.24 15.35
N ARG A 91 -16.58 -3.23 16.68
CA ARG A 91 -15.89 -2.14 17.38
C ARG A 91 -14.47 -1.96 16.85
N GLN A 92 -13.71 -3.05 16.73
CA GLN A 92 -12.34 -3.04 16.22
C GLN A 92 -12.27 -2.63 14.75
N LEU A 93 -13.24 -3.06 13.93
CA LEU A 93 -13.36 -2.63 12.54
C LEU A 93 -13.56 -1.10 12.44
N GLN A 94 -14.37 -0.50 13.31
CA GLN A 94 -14.54 0.95 13.32
C GLN A 94 -13.26 1.68 13.73
N LEU A 95 -12.54 1.20 14.75
CA LEU A 95 -11.25 1.76 15.14
C LEU A 95 -10.22 1.66 14.01
N ALA A 96 -10.15 0.51 13.32
CA ALA A 96 -9.27 0.32 12.18
C ALA A 96 -9.59 1.29 11.03
N LYS A 97 -10.88 1.54 10.75
CA LYS A 97 -11.32 2.54 9.76
C LYS A 97 -10.89 3.95 10.16
N GLN A 98 -11.10 4.35 11.41
CA GLN A 98 -10.65 5.65 11.92
C GLN A 98 -9.13 5.85 11.79
N LEU A 99 -8.34 4.82 12.09
CA LEU A 99 -6.88 4.87 11.92
C LEU A 99 -6.48 5.02 10.45
N ARG A 100 -7.12 4.27 9.54
CA ARG A 100 -6.91 4.40 8.10
C ARG A 100 -7.28 5.80 7.60
N ASP A 101 -8.44 6.32 8.00
CA ASP A 101 -8.94 7.61 7.55
C ASP A 101 -8.06 8.75 8.08
N SER A 102 -7.55 8.63 9.33
CA SER A 102 -6.56 9.54 9.90
C SER A 102 -5.22 9.49 9.14
N ALA A 103 -4.73 8.30 8.82
CA ALA A 103 -3.51 8.14 8.00
C ALA A 103 -3.70 8.73 6.59
N SER A 104 -4.88 8.56 5.99
CA SER A 104 -5.24 9.14 4.69
C SER A 104 -5.27 10.67 4.75
N ALA A 105 -5.92 11.25 5.76
CA ALA A 105 -5.97 12.69 5.97
C ALA A 105 -4.58 13.31 6.21
N LYS A 106 -3.70 12.62 6.95
CA LYS A 106 -2.29 13.01 7.11
C LYS A 106 -1.53 12.93 5.79
N LEU A 107 -1.70 11.85 5.03
CA LEU A 107 -1.10 11.71 3.70
C LEU A 107 -1.56 12.84 2.76
N ALA A 108 -2.83 13.22 2.81
CA ALA A 108 -3.40 14.29 2.00
C ALA A 108 -2.92 15.71 2.39
N SER A 109 -2.64 15.94 3.68
CA SER A 109 -2.28 17.26 4.23
C SER A 109 -0.77 17.48 4.45
N GLY A 110 -0.02 16.41 4.69
CA GLY A 110 1.36 16.44 5.21
C GLY A 110 2.45 16.42 4.14
N TYR A 111 2.08 16.34 2.86
CA TYR A 111 3.05 16.34 1.76
C TYR A 111 3.23 17.75 1.21
N PRO A 112 4.33 18.46 1.55
CA PRO A 112 4.74 19.62 0.77
C PRO A 112 5.24 19.11 -0.59
N TRP A 113 4.35 19.07 -1.58
CA TRP A 113 4.68 18.84 -3.00
C TRP A 113 5.59 19.93 -3.59
N SER A 114 5.90 20.97 -2.80
CA SER A 114 6.73 22.09 -3.22
C SER A 114 8.21 21.68 -3.24
N ALA A 115 8.65 21.16 -4.38
CA ALA A 115 9.89 21.55 -5.06
C ALA A 115 11.16 21.75 -4.20
N GLY A 116 11.31 20.99 -3.11
CA GLY A 116 12.57 20.87 -2.40
C GLY A 116 13.58 20.34 -3.41
N ALA A 117 14.62 21.13 -3.68
CA ALA A 117 15.60 20.84 -4.71
C ALA A 117 16.04 19.37 -4.63
N LEU A 118 15.99 18.68 -5.77
CA LEU A 118 16.51 17.33 -5.92
C LEU A 118 17.96 17.34 -5.45
N ALA A 119 18.21 16.91 -4.21
CA ALA A 119 19.54 16.48 -3.81
C ALA A 119 19.96 15.39 -4.82
N GLY A 120 21.23 15.43 -5.25
CA GLY A 120 21.75 14.65 -6.37
C GLY A 120 21.39 13.17 -6.33
N THR A 121 21.53 12.48 -7.47
CA THR A 121 21.28 11.03 -7.62
C THR A 121 21.68 10.28 -6.36
N PRO A 122 20.71 9.71 -5.61
CA PRO A 122 21.00 9.09 -4.32
C PRO A 122 22.06 8.03 -4.55
N GLN A 123 23.20 8.24 -3.91
CA GLN A 123 24.26 7.25 -3.89
C GLN A 123 23.62 5.97 -3.35
N ALA A 124 23.84 4.84 -4.03
CA ALA A 124 23.26 3.55 -3.69
C ALA A 124 23.87 3.01 -2.38
N ALA A 125 23.83 3.79 -1.30
CA ALA A 125 24.03 3.32 0.05
C ALA A 125 23.01 2.20 0.24
N ALA A 126 23.52 0.97 0.26
CA ALA A 126 22.71 -0.21 0.45
C ALA A 126 21.90 0.00 1.73
N VAL A 127 20.58 0.17 1.59
CA VAL A 127 19.68 0.20 2.75
C VAL A 127 19.71 -1.21 3.32
N GLN A 128 20.60 -1.44 4.28
CA GLN A 128 20.68 -2.70 4.99
C GLN A 128 19.48 -2.76 5.92
N ALA A 129 18.49 -3.56 5.55
CA ALA A 129 17.38 -3.85 6.43
C ALA A 129 17.93 -4.55 7.70
N ASP A 130 17.39 -4.19 8.86
CA ASP A 130 17.77 -4.82 10.12
C ASP A 130 17.46 -6.34 10.05
N ALA A 131 18.51 -7.15 10.15
CA ALA A 131 18.41 -8.60 10.06
C ALA A 131 17.51 -9.20 11.16
N LYS A 132 17.45 -8.58 12.35
CA LYS A 132 16.57 -9.02 13.44
C LYS A 132 15.11 -8.73 13.10
N LEU A 133 14.81 -7.56 12.54
CA LEU A 133 13.46 -7.22 12.09
C LEU A 133 13.01 -8.11 10.91
N ALA A 134 13.92 -8.42 9.99
CA ALA A 134 13.66 -9.36 8.91
C ALA A 134 13.31 -10.77 9.45
N ALA A 135 14.08 -11.28 10.41
CA ALA A 135 13.82 -12.57 11.04
C ALA A 135 12.48 -12.58 11.81
N SER A 136 12.19 -11.52 12.56
CA SER A 136 10.92 -11.35 13.27
C SER A 136 9.73 -11.35 12.30
N LEU A 137 9.85 -10.66 11.17
CA LEU A 137 8.83 -10.66 10.13
C LEU A 137 8.66 -12.05 9.49
N GLN A 138 9.74 -12.77 9.19
CA GLN A 138 9.66 -14.15 8.68
C GLN A 138 8.93 -15.08 9.66
N GLN A 139 9.22 -14.97 10.95
CA GLN A 139 8.54 -15.76 11.99
C GLN A 139 7.03 -15.42 12.07
N ALA A 140 6.68 -14.14 11.96
CA ALA A 140 5.28 -13.70 11.96
C ALA A 140 4.52 -14.23 10.74
N LEU A 141 5.14 -14.21 9.56
CA LEU A 141 4.58 -14.76 8.32
C LEU A 141 4.39 -16.29 8.41
N GLN A 142 5.34 -17.01 8.99
CA GLN A 142 5.21 -18.46 9.22
C GLN A 142 4.06 -18.77 10.19
N SER A 143 3.93 -18.00 11.27
CA SER A 143 2.85 -18.13 12.25
C SER A 143 1.48 -17.86 11.61
N GLN A 144 1.38 -16.83 10.78
CA GLN A 144 0.18 -16.54 9.99
C GLN A 144 -0.20 -17.68 9.06
N LYS A 145 0.77 -18.24 8.31
CA LYS A 145 0.55 -19.37 7.40
C LYS A 145 0.07 -20.61 8.16
N LYS A 146 0.71 -20.92 9.30
CA LYS A 146 0.31 -22.05 10.16
C LYS A 146 -1.12 -21.87 10.67
N ALA A 147 -1.44 -20.71 11.24
CA ALA A 147 -2.76 -20.43 11.78
C ALA A 147 -3.86 -20.51 10.69
N LYS A 148 -3.55 -20.09 9.45
CA LYS A 148 -4.46 -20.25 8.31
C LYS A 148 -4.78 -21.72 8.03
N GLY A 149 -3.77 -22.59 7.98
CA GLY A 149 -3.97 -24.03 7.78
C GLY A 149 -4.78 -24.68 8.90
N GLU A 150 -4.64 -24.19 10.14
CA GLU A 150 -5.45 -24.64 11.27
C GLU A 150 -6.93 -24.24 11.14
N VAL A 151 -7.22 -23.04 10.63
CA VAL A 151 -8.60 -22.62 10.31
C VAL A 151 -9.20 -23.49 9.21
N GLU A 152 -8.46 -23.74 8.13
CA GLU A 152 -8.92 -24.59 7.02
C GLU A 152 -9.26 -26.01 7.50
N SER A 153 -8.41 -26.57 8.38
CA SER A 153 -8.63 -27.88 8.98
C SER A 153 -9.85 -27.89 9.91
N ALA A 154 -9.99 -26.88 10.77
CA ALA A 154 -11.14 -26.77 11.68
C ALA A 154 -12.45 -26.55 10.92
N ALA A 155 -12.44 -25.76 9.84
CA ALA A 155 -13.61 -25.54 8.99
C ALA A 155 -14.05 -26.83 8.31
N TRP A 156 -13.11 -27.68 7.89
CA TRP A 156 -13.41 -29.01 7.34
C TRP A 156 -14.02 -29.95 8.41
N MET A 157 -13.44 -29.98 9.61
CA MET A 157 -13.98 -30.78 10.73
C MET A 157 -15.39 -30.34 11.12
N PHE A 158 -15.63 -29.03 11.21
CA PHE A 158 -16.94 -28.46 11.51
C PHE A 158 -17.99 -28.84 10.47
N LYS A 159 -17.67 -28.70 9.17
CA LYS A 159 -18.57 -29.11 8.07
C LYS A 159 -18.88 -30.60 8.06
N SER A 160 -17.96 -31.42 8.55
CA SER A 160 -18.10 -32.87 8.63
C SER A 160 -18.79 -33.34 9.92
N GLY A 161 -19.18 -32.42 10.82
CA GLY A 161 -19.75 -32.75 12.13
C GLY A 161 -18.75 -33.34 13.13
N LEU A 162 -17.45 -33.22 12.86
CA LEU A 162 -16.37 -33.76 13.69
C LEU A 162 -15.85 -32.74 14.72
N ALA A 163 -16.27 -31.49 14.63
CA ALA A 163 -15.92 -30.43 15.56
C ALA A 163 -17.12 -29.52 15.85
N ASP A 164 -17.17 -28.97 17.05
CA ASP A 164 -18.13 -27.94 17.40
C ASP A 164 -17.75 -26.56 16.80
N SER A 165 -18.67 -25.60 16.94
CA SER A 165 -18.46 -24.24 16.41
C SER A 165 -17.40 -23.47 17.18
N LEU A 166 -17.19 -23.79 18.46
CA LEU A 166 -16.24 -23.12 19.34
C LEU A 166 -14.80 -23.43 18.94
N LEU A 167 -14.51 -24.65 18.48
CA LEU A 167 -13.21 -25.00 17.94
C LEU A 167 -12.88 -24.15 16.70
N LEU A 168 -13.82 -24.05 15.76
CA LEU A 168 -13.65 -23.23 14.56
C LEU A 168 -13.42 -21.76 14.95
N LEU A 169 -14.24 -21.21 15.84
CA LEU A 169 -14.12 -19.84 16.34
C LEU A 169 -12.74 -19.59 16.98
N GLY A 170 -12.25 -20.51 17.81
CA GLY A 170 -10.94 -20.41 18.44
C GLY A 170 -9.79 -20.39 17.41
N LYS A 171 -9.93 -21.14 16.31
CA LYS A 171 -8.98 -21.10 15.21
C LYS A 171 -9.06 -19.81 14.40
N GLU A 172 -10.25 -19.30 14.11
CA GLU A 172 -10.43 -18.00 13.44
C GLU A 172 -9.81 -16.86 14.25
N ASP A 173 -9.99 -16.89 15.57
CA ASP A 173 -9.35 -15.95 16.51
C ASP A 173 -7.82 -16.01 16.41
N SER A 174 -7.26 -17.22 16.43
CA SER A 174 -5.82 -17.45 16.35
C SER A 174 -5.25 -16.94 15.02
N TYR A 175 -5.95 -17.22 13.91
CA TYR A 175 -5.55 -16.74 12.59
C TYR A 175 -5.62 -15.21 12.49
N LYS A 176 -6.70 -14.59 12.97
CA LYS A 176 -6.82 -13.13 13.04
C LYS A 176 -5.66 -12.52 13.81
N GLN A 177 -5.34 -13.04 15.01
CA GLN A 177 -4.22 -12.52 15.81
C GLN A 177 -2.87 -12.68 15.09
N ALA A 178 -2.62 -13.84 14.48
CA ALA A 178 -1.40 -14.06 13.70
C ALA A 178 -1.32 -13.11 12.48
N ASN A 179 -2.45 -12.80 11.84
CA ASN A 179 -2.53 -11.89 10.71
C ASN A 179 -2.28 -10.42 11.13
N LEU A 180 -2.83 -10.00 12.27
CA LEU A 180 -2.54 -8.69 12.86
C LEU A 180 -1.07 -8.55 13.26
N ALA A 181 -0.48 -9.59 13.87
CA ALA A 181 0.93 -9.62 14.23
C ALA A 181 1.84 -9.56 12.99
N ALA A 182 1.53 -10.32 11.94
CA ALA A 182 2.24 -10.25 10.67
C ALA A 182 2.15 -8.84 10.05
N THR A 183 0.97 -8.21 10.06
CA THR A 183 0.79 -6.85 9.56
C THR A 183 1.61 -5.83 10.34
N ALA A 184 1.64 -5.93 11.67
CA ALA A 184 2.47 -5.08 12.52
C ALA A 184 3.97 -5.29 12.25
N ALA A 185 4.43 -6.54 12.10
CA ALA A 185 5.81 -6.84 11.75
C ALA A 185 6.21 -6.27 10.38
N LYS A 186 5.31 -6.31 9.39
CA LYS A 186 5.51 -5.71 8.06
C LYS A 186 5.68 -4.20 8.16
N GLU A 187 4.84 -3.56 8.96
CA GLU A 187 4.90 -2.11 9.20
C GLU A 187 6.23 -1.72 9.85
N THR A 188 6.61 -2.35 10.96
CA THR A 188 7.88 -2.08 11.65
C THR A 188 9.07 -2.29 10.73
N TYR A 189 9.09 -3.38 9.97
CA TYR A 189 10.15 -3.66 9.00
C TYR A 189 10.24 -2.56 7.92
N THR A 190 9.11 -2.14 7.35
CA THR A 190 9.08 -1.11 6.32
C THR A 190 9.48 0.26 6.87
N GLN A 191 9.01 0.62 8.06
CA GLN A 191 9.43 1.84 8.76
C GLN A 191 10.92 1.85 9.06
N SER A 192 11.53 0.71 9.38
CA SER A 192 12.98 0.62 9.59
C SER A 192 13.77 0.93 8.31
N ILE A 193 13.29 0.49 7.14
CA ILE A 193 13.88 0.78 5.83
C ILE A 193 13.78 2.28 5.54
N LEU A 194 12.59 2.86 5.75
CA LEU A 194 12.34 4.29 5.56
C LEU A 194 13.24 5.15 6.47
N ALA A 195 13.31 4.81 7.75
CA ALA A 195 14.14 5.51 8.74
C ALA A 195 15.63 5.41 8.41
N SER A 196 16.11 4.21 8.05
CA SER A 196 17.51 3.99 7.67
C SER A 196 17.89 4.80 6.42
N TYR A 197 17.00 4.88 5.44
CA TYR A 197 17.21 5.71 4.25
C TYR A 197 17.20 7.20 4.57
N ALA A 198 16.26 7.66 5.39
CA ALA A 198 16.17 9.06 5.79
C ALA A 198 17.43 9.50 6.54
N ALA A 199 17.94 8.65 7.45
CA ALA A 199 19.18 8.89 8.16
C ALA A 199 20.41 8.97 7.22
N ALA A 200 20.46 8.10 6.20
CA ALA A 200 21.59 8.06 5.27
C ALA A 200 21.59 9.20 4.23
N ASN A 201 20.41 9.70 3.83
CA ASN A 201 20.29 10.63 2.70
C ASN A 201 19.82 12.03 3.10
N ALA A 202 19.53 12.28 4.39
CA ALA A 202 18.90 13.51 4.89
C ALA A 202 17.64 13.90 4.10
N SER A 203 16.97 12.91 3.49
CA SER A 203 15.85 13.10 2.56
C SER A 203 14.88 11.94 2.68
N PRO A 204 13.57 12.19 2.53
CA PRO A 204 12.56 11.15 2.58
C PRO A 204 12.76 10.13 1.44
N MET A 205 12.51 8.85 1.73
CA MET A 205 12.57 7.79 0.73
C MET A 205 11.40 7.91 -0.24
N LYS A 206 11.70 7.87 -1.55
CA LYS A 206 10.69 7.80 -2.60
C LYS A 206 10.04 6.40 -2.62
N VAL A 207 8.77 6.31 -3.02
CA VAL A 207 8.07 5.01 -3.13
C VAL A 207 8.78 4.07 -4.10
N SER A 208 9.32 4.56 -5.22
CA SER A 208 10.10 3.73 -6.15
C SER A 208 11.39 3.18 -5.52
N ALA A 209 12.08 3.99 -4.72
CA ALA A 209 13.25 3.56 -3.96
C ALA A 209 12.88 2.53 -2.88
N LEU A 210 11.74 2.71 -2.21
CA LEU A 210 11.21 1.72 -1.26
C LEU A 210 10.89 0.41 -1.97
N MET A 211 10.21 0.44 -3.11
CA MET A 211 9.90 -0.76 -3.90
C MET A 211 11.17 -1.50 -4.34
N ALA A 212 12.18 -0.76 -4.80
CA ALA A 212 13.48 -1.34 -5.14
C ALA A 212 14.18 -1.96 -3.92
N ALA A 213 14.11 -1.30 -2.75
CA ALA A 213 14.65 -1.82 -1.50
C ALA A 213 13.93 -3.09 -1.06
N LEU A 214 12.60 -3.12 -1.13
CA LEU A 214 11.79 -4.30 -0.81
C LEU A 214 12.07 -5.46 -1.77
N LYS A 215 12.20 -5.21 -3.08
CA LYS A 215 12.53 -6.23 -4.10
C LYS A 215 13.90 -6.87 -3.85
N ARG A 216 14.89 -6.09 -3.39
CA ARG A 216 16.26 -6.57 -3.08
C ARG A 216 16.42 -7.09 -1.66
N GLY A 217 15.43 -6.86 -0.80
CA GLY A 217 15.49 -7.23 0.61
C GLY A 217 15.35 -8.74 0.84
N PRO A 218 15.54 -9.20 2.08
CA PRO A 218 15.41 -10.60 2.49
C PRO A 218 13.99 -11.18 2.30
N ILE A 219 12.98 -10.34 2.04
CA ILE A 219 11.59 -10.76 1.86
C ILE A 219 11.00 -10.08 0.60
N PRO A 220 11.41 -10.53 -0.61
CA PRO A 220 10.99 -9.91 -1.87
C PRO A 220 9.47 -9.91 -2.09
N ALA A 221 8.76 -10.87 -1.48
CA ALA A 221 7.31 -10.98 -1.54
C ALA A 221 6.58 -9.72 -1.02
N LEU A 222 7.18 -8.97 -0.10
CA LEU A 222 6.59 -7.73 0.40
C LEU A 222 6.39 -6.69 -0.69
N ALA A 223 7.26 -6.63 -1.69
CA ALA A 223 7.09 -5.72 -2.82
C ALA A 223 5.81 -6.06 -3.61
N GLY A 224 5.57 -7.35 -3.86
CA GLY A 224 4.34 -7.81 -4.54
C GLY A 224 3.09 -7.54 -3.71
N GLU A 225 3.15 -7.74 -2.39
CA GLU A 225 2.04 -7.41 -1.50
C GLU A 225 1.75 -5.90 -1.45
N TRP A 226 2.79 -5.07 -1.40
CA TRP A 226 2.65 -3.61 -1.45
C TRP A 226 2.00 -3.16 -2.76
N LEU A 227 2.44 -3.72 -3.89
CA LEU A 227 1.86 -3.44 -5.20
C LEU A 227 0.40 -3.92 -5.29
N SER A 228 0.09 -5.07 -4.70
CA SER A 228 -1.27 -5.60 -4.64
C SER A 228 -2.16 -4.75 -3.75
N ALA A 229 -1.65 -4.28 -2.61
CA ALA A 229 -2.36 -3.37 -1.71
C ALA A 229 -2.64 -2.02 -2.39
N LEU A 230 -1.77 -1.59 -3.30
CA LEU A 230 -1.99 -0.41 -4.16
C LEU A 230 -3.10 -0.62 -5.20
N SER A 231 -3.29 -1.84 -5.70
CA SER A 231 -4.17 -2.14 -6.85
C SER A 231 -5.64 -1.70 -6.70
N PRO A 232 -6.34 -1.95 -5.58
CA PRO A 232 -7.70 -1.46 -5.38
C PRO A 232 -7.82 0.06 -5.45
N TYR A 233 -6.75 0.79 -5.10
CA TYR A 233 -6.70 2.25 -5.15
C TYR A 233 -6.32 2.77 -6.54
N LEU A 234 -5.65 1.95 -7.36
CA LEU A 234 -5.48 2.20 -8.79
C LEU A 234 -6.77 1.95 -9.59
N LYS A 235 -7.75 1.22 -9.04
CA LYS A 235 -8.95 0.81 -9.78
C LYS A 235 -9.92 1.96 -10.13
N PRO A 236 -10.30 2.89 -9.23
CA PRO A 236 -11.18 4.04 -9.56
C PRO A 236 -10.54 5.01 -10.56
N LEU A 237 -9.24 5.19 -10.36
CA LEU A 237 -8.27 5.84 -11.23
C LEU A 237 -8.35 5.37 -12.69
N LEU A 238 -8.41 4.06 -12.85
CA LEU A 238 -8.38 3.36 -14.12
C LEU A 238 -9.79 3.15 -14.70
N ALA A 239 -10.83 3.05 -13.85
CA ALA A 239 -12.23 2.83 -14.22
C ALA A 239 -12.86 3.94 -15.09
N LYS A 240 -12.26 5.13 -15.17
CA LYS A 240 -12.64 6.15 -16.16
C LYS A 240 -12.32 5.74 -17.61
N SER A 241 -11.44 4.76 -17.80
CA SER A 241 -11.18 4.16 -19.10
C SER A 241 -11.88 2.80 -19.18
N LYS A 242 -12.72 2.57 -20.20
CA LYS A 242 -13.34 1.27 -20.50
C LYS A 242 -12.29 0.25 -20.99
N ILE A 243 -11.24 0.01 -20.23
CA ILE A 243 -10.11 -0.82 -20.64
C ILE A 243 -9.94 -1.95 -19.61
N SER A 244 -9.86 -3.18 -20.09
CA SER A 244 -9.59 -4.37 -19.25
C SER A 244 -8.11 -4.42 -18.90
N TYR A 245 -7.76 -4.66 -17.63
CA TYR A 245 -6.38 -4.72 -17.16
C TYR A 245 -5.93 -6.16 -16.94
N PRO A 246 -5.08 -6.71 -17.82
CA PRO A 246 -4.48 -8.01 -17.60
C PRO A 246 -3.45 -7.95 -16.46
N ILE A 247 -3.55 -8.89 -15.53
CA ILE A 247 -2.48 -9.18 -14.57
C ILE A 247 -1.57 -10.21 -15.22
N LYS A 248 -0.29 -9.87 -15.39
CA LYS A 248 0.72 -10.77 -15.95
C LYS A 248 1.90 -10.83 -14.99
N ASN A 249 2.31 -12.03 -14.61
CA ASN A 249 3.39 -12.26 -13.63
C ASN A 249 3.19 -11.56 -12.27
N GLY A 250 1.93 -11.39 -11.84
CA GLY A 250 1.61 -10.73 -10.56
C GLY A 250 1.65 -9.20 -10.60
N GLU A 251 1.90 -8.60 -11.76
CA GLU A 251 1.86 -7.14 -11.93
C GLU A 251 0.65 -6.71 -12.75
N VAL A 252 0.06 -5.56 -12.38
CA VAL A 252 -1.05 -4.95 -13.11
C VAL A 252 -0.49 -4.29 -14.37
N GLY A 253 -0.91 -4.76 -15.54
CA GLY A 253 -0.61 -4.12 -16.81
C GLY A 253 -1.43 -2.84 -16.97
N ILE A 254 -0.75 -1.70 -17.09
CA ILE A 254 -1.37 -0.39 -17.31
C ILE A 254 -1.26 -0.01 -18.80
N PRO A 255 -2.33 0.44 -19.48
CA PRO A 255 -2.25 0.81 -20.89
C PRO A 255 -1.31 2.00 -21.09
N LEU A 256 -0.20 1.77 -21.79
CA LEU A 256 0.83 2.79 -22.00
C LEU A 256 0.26 4.02 -22.71
N ARG A 257 -0.50 3.80 -23.79
CA ARG A 257 -1.05 4.88 -24.62
C ARG A 257 -1.92 5.82 -23.80
N LEU A 258 -2.84 5.25 -23.02
CA LEU A 258 -3.78 6.03 -22.20
C LEU A 258 -3.04 6.96 -21.25
N ILE A 259 -2.08 6.43 -20.48
CA ILE A 259 -1.33 7.23 -19.51
C ILE A 259 -0.44 8.27 -20.19
N ALA A 260 0.20 7.91 -21.30
CA ALA A 260 1.06 8.81 -22.04
C ALA A 260 0.28 9.98 -22.67
N GLU A 261 -0.91 9.73 -23.22
CA GLU A 261 -1.76 10.76 -23.81
C GLU A 261 -2.30 11.72 -22.74
N GLU A 262 -2.75 11.20 -21.59
CA GLU A 262 -3.14 12.02 -20.42
C GLU A 262 -1.99 12.90 -19.91
N LEU A 263 -0.75 12.45 -20.11
CA LEU A 263 0.48 13.19 -19.80
C LEU A 263 0.88 14.23 -20.85
N GLY A 264 0.10 14.36 -21.93
CA GLY A 264 0.38 15.25 -23.04
C GLY A 264 1.44 14.74 -24.02
N TYR A 265 1.78 13.44 -24.00
CA TYR A 265 2.62 12.84 -25.04
C TYR A 265 1.78 12.45 -26.25
N ARG A 266 2.31 12.71 -27.44
CA ARG A 266 1.84 12.09 -28.68
C ARG A 266 2.42 10.69 -28.78
N VAL A 267 1.56 9.70 -28.92
CA VAL A 267 1.92 8.28 -29.00
C VAL A 267 1.79 7.79 -30.45
N MET A 268 2.91 7.43 -31.07
CA MET A 268 2.97 6.82 -32.40
C MET A 268 3.46 5.38 -32.28
N SER A 269 2.69 4.44 -32.80
CA SER A 269 3.10 3.03 -32.86
C SER A 269 3.39 2.65 -34.30
N ASP A 270 4.60 2.19 -34.54
CA ASP A 270 5.08 1.70 -35.83
C ASP A 270 5.26 0.19 -35.71
N LYS A 271 4.25 -0.55 -36.20
CA LYS A 271 4.22 -2.01 -36.16
C LYS A 271 5.29 -2.64 -37.05
N THR A 272 5.65 -1.97 -38.14
CA THR A 272 6.66 -2.43 -39.09
C THR A 272 8.07 -2.39 -38.49
N ALA A 273 8.40 -1.33 -37.76
CA ALA A 273 9.68 -1.19 -37.08
C ALA A 273 9.67 -1.69 -35.62
N ASP A 274 8.53 -2.23 -35.14
CA ASP A 274 8.31 -2.66 -33.76
C ASP A 274 8.75 -1.61 -32.72
N ARG A 275 8.28 -0.37 -32.90
CA ARG A 275 8.59 0.75 -32.01
C ARG A 275 7.36 1.53 -31.59
N ILE A 276 7.38 2.00 -30.35
CA ILE A 276 6.38 2.94 -29.81
C ILE A 276 7.13 4.21 -29.46
N GLN A 277 6.81 5.29 -30.17
CA GLN A 277 7.40 6.60 -29.97
C GLN A 277 6.42 7.50 -29.20
N LEU A 278 6.92 8.09 -28.13
CA LEU A 278 6.20 8.99 -27.24
C LEU A 278 6.93 10.33 -27.32
N THR A 279 6.24 11.38 -27.75
CA THR A 279 6.87 12.70 -27.94
C THR A 279 6.09 13.79 -27.23
N ARG A 280 6.79 14.65 -26.48
CA ARG A 280 6.22 15.83 -25.82
C ARG A 280 7.27 16.92 -25.73
N SER A 281 7.09 18.02 -26.45
CA SER A 281 8.03 19.15 -26.48
C SER A 281 9.47 18.69 -26.78
N SER A 282 10.41 18.87 -25.83
CA SER A 282 11.82 18.44 -25.85
C SER A 282 12.03 16.96 -25.52
N ASN A 283 11.03 16.28 -24.96
CA ASN A 283 11.14 14.91 -24.49
C ASN A 283 10.71 13.90 -25.55
N SER A 284 11.57 12.92 -25.81
CA SER A 284 11.33 11.81 -26.74
C SER A 284 11.66 10.49 -26.06
N ILE A 285 10.67 9.62 -25.95
CA ILE A 285 10.84 8.24 -25.46
C ILE A 285 10.50 7.30 -26.62
N VAL A 286 11.43 6.44 -27.01
CA VAL A 286 11.21 5.39 -28.01
C VAL A 286 11.38 4.04 -27.35
N ILE A 287 10.34 3.23 -27.42
CA ILE A 287 10.28 1.91 -26.81
C ILE A 287 10.36 0.87 -27.91
N TYR A 288 11.20 -0.14 -27.72
CA TYR A 288 11.39 -1.27 -28.63
C TYR A 288 10.97 -2.57 -27.92
N PRO A 289 9.68 -2.96 -27.99
CA PRO A 289 9.14 -4.05 -27.17
C PRO A 289 9.85 -5.40 -27.36
N LYS A 290 10.11 -5.83 -28.60
CA LYS A 290 10.83 -7.10 -28.84
C LYS A 290 12.28 -7.08 -28.41
N GLN A 291 12.90 -5.90 -28.39
CA GLN A 291 14.32 -5.74 -28.08
C GLN A 291 14.55 -5.45 -26.59
N GLN A 292 13.49 -5.35 -25.78
CA GLN A 292 13.55 -5.07 -24.34
C GLN A 292 14.46 -3.87 -24.01
N ARG A 293 14.40 -2.82 -24.85
CA ARG A 293 15.09 -1.56 -24.63
C ARG A 293 14.17 -0.37 -24.88
N MET A 294 14.47 0.74 -24.22
CA MET A 294 13.93 2.05 -24.57
C MET A 294 15.07 3.06 -24.75
N THR A 295 14.81 4.12 -25.49
CA THR A 295 15.64 5.32 -25.48
C THR A 295 14.81 6.47 -24.91
N LYS A 296 15.40 7.27 -24.04
CA LYS A 296 14.82 8.50 -23.50
C LYS A 296 15.81 9.62 -23.73
N ASN A 297 15.42 10.61 -24.53
CA ASN A 297 16.28 11.72 -24.95
C ASN A 297 17.65 11.20 -25.43
N GLU A 298 17.60 10.25 -26.37
CA GLU A 298 18.76 9.60 -27.02
C GLU A 298 19.62 8.69 -26.13
N ARG A 299 19.38 8.64 -24.81
CA ARG A 299 20.04 7.69 -23.92
C ARG A 299 19.29 6.36 -23.87
N GLN A 300 20.02 5.26 -24.01
CA GLN A 300 19.44 3.92 -23.99
C GLN A 300 19.30 3.39 -22.56
N TYR A 301 18.16 2.77 -22.25
CA TYR A 301 17.85 2.12 -21.00
C TYR A 301 17.32 0.70 -21.26
N PRO A 302 17.76 -0.31 -20.49
CA PRO A 302 17.15 -1.63 -20.54
C PRO A 302 15.72 -1.57 -19.98
N LEU A 303 14.80 -2.33 -20.58
CA LEU A 303 13.48 -2.58 -19.98
C LEU A 303 13.64 -3.71 -18.97
N ALA A 304 13.54 -3.40 -17.68
CA ALA A 304 13.70 -4.38 -16.60
C ALA A 304 12.55 -5.40 -16.56
N GLU A 305 11.37 -5.05 -17.06
CA GLU A 305 10.15 -5.87 -17.04
C GLU A 305 9.48 -5.89 -18.41
N ALA A 306 8.94 -7.06 -18.78
CA ALA A 306 8.43 -7.32 -20.11
C ALA A 306 7.12 -6.56 -20.37
N LEU A 307 7.23 -5.51 -21.20
CA LEU A 307 6.09 -4.96 -21.94
C LEU A 307 5.35 -6.10 -22.64
N PHE A 308 4.02 -6.05 -22.61
CA PHE A 308 3.24 -7.01 -23.37
C PHE A 308 2.10 -6.31 -24.09
N THR A 309 1.74 -6.85 -25.25
CA THR A 309 0.63 -6.35 -26.05
C THR A 309 -0.49 -7.39 -26.02
N GLN A 310 -1.70 -6.96 -25.67
CA GLN A 310 -2.90 -7.78 -25.69
C GLN A 310 -4.04 -6.98 -26.30
N ASN A 311 -4.80 -7.57 -27.21
CA ASN A 311 -5.89 -6.88 -27.93
C ASN A 311 -5.44 -5.55 -28.57
N ASN A 312 -4.24 -5.53 -29.16
CA ASN A 312 -3.64 -4.33 -29.78
C ASN A 312 -3.41 -3.15 -28.81
N ILE A 313 -3.42 -3.41 -27.50
CA ILE A 313 -3.06 -2.45 -26.45
C ILE A 313 -1.75 -2.90 -25.83
N THR A 314 -0.77 -2.01 -25.77
CA THR A 314 0.49 -2.24 -25.06
C THR A 314 0.32 -1.89 -23.60
N TYR A 315 0.59 -2.86 -22.74
CA TYR A 315 0.56 -2.74 -21.29
C TYR A 315 1.98 -2.65 -20.74
N VAL A 316 2.13 -1.76 -19.77
CA VAL A 316 3.36 -1.49 -19.03
C VAL A 316 3.14 -1.73 -17.54
N PRO A 317 4.15 -2.22 -16.82
CA PRO A 317 4.15 -2.18 -15.36
C PRO A 317 4.05 -0.75 -14.84
N LEU A 318 3.51 -0.56 -13.63
CA LEU A 318 3.46 0.76 -12.99
C LEU A 318 4.88 1.33 -12.72
N SER A 319 5.82 0.46 -12.36
CA SER A 319 7.25 0.77 -12.23
C SER A 319 7.79 1.48 -13.47
N PHE A 320 7.50 0.93 -14.65
CA PHE A 320 7.89 1.54 -15.92
C PHE A 320 7.36 2.95 -16.09
N LEU A 321 6.10 3.20 -15.73
CA LEU A 321 5.51 4.54 -15.86
C LEU A 321 6.22 5.57 -14.97
N CYS A 322 6.50 5.19 -13.72
CA CYS A 322 7.25 6.02 -12.78
C CYS A 322 8.65 6.35 -13.32
N ASP A 323 9.35 5.35 -13.87
CA ASP A 323 10.72 5.51 -14.37
C ASP A 323 10.80 6.27 -15.70
N ALA A 324 9.97 5.87 -16.68
CA ALA A 324 10.01 6.40 -18.04
C ALA A 324 9.53 7.85 -18.08
N PHE A 325 8.45 8.17 -17.39
CA PHE A 325 7.84 9.50 -17.42
C PHE A 325 8.24 10.36 -16.22
N GLY A 326 8.99 9.82 -15.25
CA GLY A 326 9.35 10.54 -14.03
C GLY A 326 8.11 10.86 -13.22
N LEU A 327 7.21 9.91 -13.06
CA LEU A 327 5.92 10.14 -12.39
C LEU A 327 6.03 9.86 -10.91
N GLU A 328 5.27 10.64 -10.15
CA GLU A 328 4.95 10.36 -8.76
C GLU A 328 3.47 9.97 -8.69
N ALA A 329 3.16 8.80 -8.14
CA ALA A 329 1.78 8.37 -7.93
C ALA A 329 1.31 8.90 -6.56
N VAL A 330 0.30 9.77 -6.56
CA VAL A 330 -0.14 10.52 -5.37
C VAL A 330 -1.64 10.44 -5.16
N TRP A 331 -2.05 10.13 -3.93
CA TRP A 331 -3.47 10.05 -3.55
C TRP A 331 -4.10 11.41 -3.18
N ARG A 332 -5.35 11.68 -3.62
CA ARG A 332 -6.17 12.80 -3.15
C ARG A 332 -7.61 12.33 -2.87
N ASP A 333 -8.05 12.44 -1.61
CA ASP A 333 -9.35 11.96 -1.15
C ASP A 333 -10.57 12.75 -1.66
N ALA A 334 -10.43 14.06 -1.91
CA ALA A 334 -11.56 14.94 -2.21
C ALA A 334 -12.34 14.56 -3.48
N ASP A 335 -11.69 13.90 -4.45
CA ASP A 335 -12.24 13.68 -5.79
C ASP A 335 -12.37 12.18 -6.16
N GLN A 336 -12.05 11.25 -5.25
CA GLN A 336 -11.89 9.81 -5.53
C GLN A 336 -11.11 9.51 -6.83
N GLN A 337 -10.11 10.34 -7.09
CA GLN A 337 -9.25 10.29 -8.27
C GLN A 337 -7.81 10.50 -7.79
N VAL A 338 -6.93 9.59 -8.15
CA VAL A 338 -5.58 9.99 -8.53
C VAL A 338 -5.70 10.28 -10.04
N LEU A 339 -5.06 11.28 -10.59
CA LEU A 339 -3.73 11.25 -11.18
C LEU A 339 -3.47 12.74 -11.39
N ARG A 340 -2.78 13.40 -10.45
CA ARG A 340 -1.98 14.52 -10.91
C ARG A 340 -0.71 13.90 -11.49
N ILE A 341 -0.77 13.53 -12.76
CA ILE A 341 0.43 13.16 -13.50
C ILE A 341 1.16 14.46 -13.82
N SER A 342 2.03 14.89 -12.94
CA SER A 342 2.89 16.05 -13.21
C SER A 342 4.26 15.55 -13.67
N PRO A 343 4.85 16.13 -14.73
CA PRO A 343 6.27 15.95 -14.96
C PRO A 343 7.04 16.41 -13.71
N ILE A 344 8.16 15.75 -13.39
CA ILE A 344 9.15 16.31 -12.44
C ILE A 344 9.65 17.61 -13.08
N ILE A 345 9.09 18.75 -12.65
CA ILE A 345 9.56 20.06 -13.10
C ILE A 345 10.87 20.34 -12.35
N GLY A 346 11.97 20.41 -13.10
CA GLY A 346 13.26 20.89 -12.59
C GLY A 346 13.15 22.32 -12.08
N LYS A 347 14.07 22.71 -11.19
CA LYS A 347 14.07 23.97 -10.41
C LYS A 347 14.03 25.27 -11.25
N ASP A 348 14.13 25.16 -12.56
CA ASP A 348 14.24 26.22 -13.56
C ASP A 348 13.03 26.34 -14.50
N GLY A 349 12.00 25.50 -14.35
CA GLY A 349 10.80 25.56 -15.19
C GLY A 349 11.02 25.12 -16.64
N SER A 350 12.18 24.52 -16.95
CA SER A 350 12.38 23.84 -18.23
C SER A 350 11.87 22.38 -18.14
N SER A 351 11.13 21.97 -19.17
CA SER A 351 10.51 20.64 -19.30
C SER A 351 11.41 19.62 -19.97
#